data_AF-A0A074LRC5-F1
#
_entry.id   AF-A0A074LRC5-F1
#
_cell.length_a   1.000
_cell.length_b   1.000
_cell.length_c   1.000
_cell.angle_alpha   90.00
_cell.angle_beta   90.00
_cell.angle_gamma   90.00
#
_symmetry.space_group_name_H-M   'P 1'
#
loop_
_entity.id
_entity.type
_entity.pdbx_description
1 polymer ?
#
loop_
_entity_poly.entity_id
_entity_poly.type
_entity_poly.pdbx_seq_one_letter_code
_entity_poly.pdbx_strand_id
1 'polypeptide(L)'
;MAKFNKKLVGTLAAFAVLASVVPGVASAASTEQGNAVSQAKSQAKSQAPDRILVKTKTGLANPNVAQKHGLTEDHNIGGNWSVLKVPAGHVDEYIAELKADADVEAVEADAIYTIDATPNDPSYSSQWHLPKIQAPQAWDITQGTTSRTIAIIDTGVDLNHADLKSKLVAGYNYVSLNTNPMDDHGHGTHCAGIAAALTNNSTNTAGVDWNAKIMPVKVLNSAGSGYDSDITSGIRWAADHGANVISMSLGGGTFSQAQQDAINYAYGKGVIIVAAAGNSNSTTKSYPAAYANVVAVASTTETDARSSFSNYGSWVHVAAPGSNILSLKLGGGTTTMSGTSMATPVVAGLMSLTWSKNLAYSNASVISRVETTSDAISGTGTYWKYGRVNAYKAVNGF
;
A
#
# COMPACT_ATOMS: atom_id res chain seq x y z
N MET A 1 -31.91 41.35 51.99
CA MET A 1 -33.12 41.55 51.16
C MET A 1 -32.69 41.72 49.71
N ALA A 2 -33.28 40.93 48.79
CA ALA A 2 -33.41 41.10 47.32
C ALA A 2 -32.15 41.37 46.45
N LYS A 3 -31.94 40.82 45.24
CA LYS A 3 -32.64 39.87 44.35
C LYS A 3 -31.64 39.44 43.25
N PHE A 4 -31.84 38.22 42.75
CA PHE A 4 -31.21 37.58 41.57
C PHE A 4 -31.60 38.24 40.22
N ASN A 5 -30.68 38.22 39.22
CA ASN A 5 -30.79 37.59 37.87
C ASN A 5 -29.77 38.15 36.86
N LYS A 6 -28.86 37.32 36.30
CA LYS A 6 -28.93 36.55 35.02
C LYS A 6 -28.83 37.39 33.73
N LYS A 7 -27.71 37.30 33.00
CA LYS A 7 -27.52 36.46 31.80
C LYS A 7 -26.21 36.78 31.07
N LEU A 8 -25.37 35.75 30.94
CA LEU A 8 -24.27 35.62 30.00
C LEU A 8 -24.86 35.00 28.71
N VAL A 9 -24.52 35.54 27.54
CA VAL A 9 -24.77 34.89 26.24
C VAL A 9 -23.42 34.76 25.53
N GLY A 10 -22.90 33.54 25.53
CA GLY A 10 -21.76 33.12 24.71
C GLY A 10 -22.27 32.33 23.51
N THR A 11 -21.78 32.69 22.33
CA THR A 11 -22.12 32.07 21.05
C THR A 11 -21.37 30.74 20.91
N LEU A 12 -22.07 29.60 20.97
CA LEU A 12 -21.56 28.29 20.54
C LEU A 12 -21.91 28.08 19.07
N ALA A 13 -20.89 27.86 18.23
CA ALA A 13 -21.05 27.28 16.91
C ALA A 13 -21.03 25.74 17.06
N ALA A 14 -22.16 25.10 16.76
CA ALA A 14 -22.29 23.65 16.76
C ALA A 14 -22.00 23.09 15.36
N PHE A 15 -21.02 22.19 15.25
CA PHE A 15 -20.87 21.31 14.09
C PHE A 15 -21.70 20.04 14.30
N ALA A 16 -22.59 19.77 13.35
CA ALA A 16 -23.50 18.64 13.39
C ALA A 16 -22.76 17.32 13.09
N VAL A 17 -22.85 16.38 14.03
CA VAL A 17 -22.52 14.97 13.83
C VAL A 17 -23.76 14.28 13.24
N LEU A 18 -23.68 13.83 11.99
CA LEU A 18 -24.70 12.98 11.37
C LEU A 18 -24.51 11.54 11.86
N ALA A 19 -25.22 11.19 12.94
CA ALA A 19 -25.49 9.81 13.32
C ALA A 19 -26.79 9.36 12.63
N SER A 20 -26.69 8.55 11.56
CA SER A 20 -27.86 7.92 10.96
C SER A 20 -28.21 6.63 11.70
N VAL A 21 -29.29 6.69 12.47
CA VAL A 21 -29.99 5.56 13.08
C VAL A 21 -30.79 4.86 11.98
N VAL A 22 -30.56 3.57 11.75
CA VAL A 22 -31.43 2.74 10.90
C VAL A 22 -32.33 1.90 11.82
N PRO A 23 -33.68 2.00 11.72
CA PRO A 23 -34.58 1.11 12.43
C PRO A 23 -34.58 -0.29 11.81
N GLY A 24 -34.62 -1.30 12.67
CA GLY A 24 -34.67 -2.71 12.29
C GLY A 24 -35.93 -3.08 11.50
N VAL A 25 -35.77 -4.00 10.57
CA VAL A 25 -36.85 -4.77 9.95
C VAL A 25 -36.58 -6.24 10.23
N ALA A 26 -37.63 -6.90 10.70
CA ALA A 26 -37.62 -8.28 11.16
C ALA A 26 -37.39 -9.30 10.03
N SER A 27 -36.81 -10.43 10.45
CA SER A 27 -36.54 -11.66 9.73
C SER A 27 -37.80 -12.36 9.18
N ALA A 28 -37.71 -12.90 7.95
CA ALA A 28 -38.27 -14.20 7.60
C ALA A 28 -37.63 -14.78 6.31
N ALA A 29 -36.96 -15.93 6.49
CA ALA A 29 -36.88 -17.13 5.65
C ALA A 29 -36.55 -17.04 4.14
N SER A 30 -35.47 -17.73 3.72
CA SER A 30 -35.58 -19.03 3.04
C SER A 30 -34.21 -19.73 2.93
N THR A 31 -34.24 -21.03 3.21
CA THR A 31 -33.21 -22.02 2.93
C THR A 31 -33.02 -22.22 1.43
N GLU A 32 -31.79 -22.07 0.92
CA GLU A 32 -31.32 -22.84 -0.23
C GLU A 32 -29.87 -23.30 0.00
N GLN A 33 -29.75 -24.60 0.26
CA GLN A 33 -28.53 -25.36 0.13
C GLN A 33 -28.46 -25.78 -1.35
N GLY A 34 -27.45 -25.33 -2.09
CA GLY A 34 -27.26 -25.65 -3.51
C GLY A 34 -25.82 -25.45 -3.95
N ASN A 35 -25.15 -26.57 -4.17
CA ASN A 35 -23.75 -26.78 -4.58
C ASN A 35 -23.07 -25.77 -5.53
N ALA A 36 -21.87 -25.36 -5.11
CA ALA A 36 -20.59 -25.46 -5.82
C ALA A 36 -20.53 -25.14 -7.33
N VAL A 37 -19.77 -24.08 -7.68
CA VAL A 37 -18.66 -24.21 -8.65
C VAL A 37 -17.52 -23.28 -8.23
N SER A 38 -16.36 -23.91 -8.05
CA SER A 38 -15.03 -23.31 -7.97
C SER A 38 -14.81 -22.25 -9.05
N GLN A 39 -14.74 -20.97 -8.67
CA GLN A 39 -14.01 -19.98 -9.45
C GLN A 39 -12.63 -19.82 -8.84
N ALA A 40 -11.76 -20.79 -9.15
CA ALA A 40 -10.33 -20.54 -9.13
C ALA A 40 -10.08 -19.42 -10.15
N LYS A 41 -9.87 -18.20 -9.63
CA LYS A 41 -9.42 -17.06 -10.43
C LYS A 41 -8.21 -17.52 -11.23
N SER A 42 -8.33 -17.49 -12.56
CA SER A 42 -7.18 -17.68 -13.43
C SER A 42 -6.16 -16.61 -13.09
N GLN A 43 -5.12 -16.99 -12.34
CA GLN A 43 -3.91 -16.19 -12.25
C GLN A 43 -3.46 -15.95 -13.69
N ALA A 44 -3.39 -14.69 -14.10
CA ALA A 44 -2.80 -14.34 -15.39
C ALA A 44 -1.34 -14.82 -15.34
N LYS A 45 -1.05 -15.94 -16.02
CA LYS A 45 0.28 -16.53 -16.11
C LYS A 45 1.19 -15.52 -16.80
N SER A 46 2.23 -15.04 -16.12
CA SER A 46 3.24 -14.22 -16.81
C SER A 46 4.06 -15.12 -17.72
N GLN A 47 4.06 -14.82 -19.01
CA GLN A 47 4.90 -15.47 -20.01
C GLN A 47 6.37 -15.20 -19.70
N ALA A 48 7.19 -16.23 -19.81
CA ALA A 48 8.63 -16.07 -19.71
C ALA A 48 9.14 -15.28 -20.93
N PRO A 49 10.06 -14.32 -20.73
CA PRO A 49 10.40 -13.33 -21.75
C PRO A 49 11.28 -13.88 -22.88
N ASP A 50 11.86 -15.08 -22.71
CA ASP A 50 12.94 -15.63 -23.53
C ASP A 50 12.76 -17.12 -23.86
N ARG A 51 11.54 -17.67 -23.72
CA ARG A 51 11.28 -19.09 -23.96
C ARG A 51 9.86 -19.40 -24.41
N ILE A 52 9.78 -20.44 -25.24
CA ILE A 52 8.55 -20.99 -25.79
C ILE A 52 8.56 -22.50 -25.67
N LEU A 53 7.36 -23.08 -25.62
CA LEU A 53 7.12 -24.51 -25.70
C LEU A 53 6.75 -24.84 -27.15
N VAL A 54 7.46 -25.78 -27.76
CA VAL A 54 7.23 -26.22 -29.14
C VAL A 54 6.96 -27.71 -29.18
N LYS A 55 5.80 -28.09 -29.73
CA LYS A 55 5.43 -29.47 -30.00
C LYS A 55 5.67 -29.80 -31.45
N THR A 56 6.45 -30.84 -31.73
CA THR A 56 6.69 -31.32 -33.11
C THR A 56 5.72 -32.44 -33.47
N LYS A 57 5.34 -32.53 -34.76
CA LYS A 57 4.46 -33.60 -35.27
C LYS A 57 5.09 -34.98 -35.06
N THR A 58 4.25 -35.99 -34.83
CA THR A 58 4.66 -37.39 -34.68
C THR A 58 5.22 -37.97 -35.99
N GLY A 59 6.20 -38.89 -35.87
CA GLY A 59 6.76 -39.62 -37.02
C GLY A 59 7.87 -38.89 -37.78
N LEU A 60 8.31 -37.71 -37.31
CA LEU A 60 9.47 -37.01 -37.87
C LEU A 60 10.77 -37.71 -37.46
N ALA A 61 11.63 -38.04 -38.44
CA ALA A 61 12.88 -38.75 -38.20
C ALA A 61 13.95 -37.88 -37.51
N ASN A 62 13.90 -36.55 -37.68
CA ASN A 62 14.76 -35.55 -37.05
C ASN A 62 14.10 -34.16 -37.13
N PRO A 63 13.13 -33.82 -36.25
CA PRO A 63 12.50 -32.51 -36.26
C PRO A 63 13.47 -31.46 -35.70
N ASN A 64 14.28 -30.85 -36.56
CA ASN A 64 15.32 -29.91 -36.14
C ASN A 64 14.82 -28.45 -36.16
N VAL A 65 13.67 -28.22 -35.54
CA VAL A 65 12.96 -26.94 -35.55
C VAL A 65 13.82 -25.83 -34.93
N ALA A 66 14.51 -26.12 -33.83
CA ALA A 66 15.41 -25.16 -33.21
C ALA A 66 16.48 -24.65 -34.19
N GLN A 67 17.22 -25.55 -34.85
CA GLN A 67 18.28 -25.18 -35.79
C GLN A 67 17.73 -24.46 -37.03
N LYS A 68 16.55 -24.86 -37.55
CA LYS A 68 15.91 -24.23 -38.71
C LYS A 68 15.62 -22.75 -38.49
N HIS A 69 15.28 -22.37 -37.26
CA HIS A 69 14.95 -20.99 -36.88
C HIS A 69 16.10 -20.27 -36.15
N GLY A 70 17.30 -20.86 -36.11
CA GLY A 70 18.45 -20.27 -35.41
C GLY A 70 18.26 -20.16 -33.89
N LEU A 71 17.38 -20.99 -33.32
CA LEU A 71 17.10 -21.05 -31.89
C LEU A 71 17.93 -22.15 -31.22
N THR A 72 18.01 -22.08 -29.90
CA THR A 72 18.63 -23.14 -29.09
C THR A 72 17.55 -23.92 -28.36
N GLU A 73 17.56 -25.23 -28.52
CA GLU A 73 16.76 -26.11 -27.65
C GLU A 73 17.41 -26.15 -26.26
N ASP A 74 16.63 -25.85 -25.23
CA ASP A 74 17.06 -25.90 -23.83
C ASP A 74 16.95 -27.34 -23.30
N HIS A 75 15.75 -27.93 -23.39
CA HIS A 75 15.50 -29.33 -23.02
C HIS A 75 14.16 -29.86 -23.57
N ASN A 76 14.02 -31.18 -23.63
CA ASN A 76 12.78 -31.88 -23.95
C ASN A 76 11.91 -32.09 -22.70
N ILE A 77 10.60 -31.93 -22.81
CA ILE A 77 9.64 -32.11 -21.68
C ILE A 77 8.66 -33.27 -21.89
N GLY A 78 8.95 -34.16 -22.87
CA GLY A 78 8.15 -35.33 -23.19
C GLY A 78 6.96 -35.05 -24.12
N GLY A 79 6.40 -36.09 -24.73
CA GLY A 79 5.23 -35.95 -25.60
C GLY A 79 5.45 -35.10 -26.86
N ASN A 80 6.68 -35.13 -27.39
CA ASN A 80 7.18 -34.29 -28.50
C ASN A 80 7.28 -32.79 -28.20
N TRP A 81 7.22 -32.39 -26.94
CA TRP A 81 7.45 -31.02 -26.53
C TRP A 81 8.91 -30.76 -26.19
N SER A 82 9.38 -29.59 -26.60
CA SER A 82 10.70 -29.04 -26.29
C SER A 82 10.58 -27.58 -25.87
N VAL A 83 11.50 -27.14 -25.03
CA VAL A 83 11.65 -25.73 -24.65
C VAL A 83 12.69 -25.11 -25.57
N LEU A 84 12.32 -24.08 -26.32
CA LEU A 84 13.27 -23.31 -27.15
C LEU A 84 13.53 -21.94 -26.53
N LYS A 85 14.80 -21.54 -26.49
CA LYS A 85 15.21 -20.18 -26.11
C LYS A 85 15.03 -19.25 -27.30
N VAL A 86 14.36 -18.12 -27.06
CA VAL A 86 14.17 -17.04 -28.01
C VAL A 86 14.80 -15.75 -27.47
N PRO A 87 15.21 -14.81 -28.34
CA PRO A 87 15.59 -13.46 -27.91
C PRO A 87 14.55 -12.84 -26.99
N ALA A 88 15.01 -12.28 -25.87
CA ALA A 88 14.14 -11.71 -24.86
C ALA A 88 13.26 -10.59 -25.46
N GLY A 89 11.94 -10.64 -25.21
CA GLY A 89 10.97 -9.67 -25.73
C GLY A 89 10.42 -9.98 -27.12
N HIS A 90 10.89 -11.03 -27.80
CA HIS A 90 10.42 -11.43 -29.14
C HIS A 90 9.54 -12.69 -29.12
N VAL A 91 9.03 -13.08 -27.96
CA VAL A 91 8.33 -14.36 -27.78
C VAL A 91 7.12 -14.49 -28.71
N ASP A 92 6.30 -13.44 -28.84
CA ASP A 92 5.12 -13.46 -29.69
C ASP A 92 5.45 -13.53 -31.19
N GLU A 93 6.58 -12.93 -31.60
CA GLU A 93 7.08 -12.99 -32.98
C GLU A 93 7.47 -14.43 -33.34
N TYR A 94 8.25 -15.10 -32.47
CA TYR A 94 8.65 -16.48 -32.68
C TYR A 94 7.48 -17.48 -32.57
N ILE A 95 6.49 -17.21 -31.71
CA ILE A 95 5.24 -17.98 -31.70
C ILE A 95 4.52 -17.87 -33.05
N ALA A 96 4.42 -16.67 -33.62
CA ALA A 96 3.76 -16.47 -34.92
C ALA A 96 4.54 -17.16 -36.06
N GLU A 97 5.86 -17.08 -36.05
CA GLU A 97 6.73 -17.73 -37.02
C GLU A 97 6.61 -19.26 -36.96
N LEU A 98 6.76 -19.86 -35.76
CA LEU A 98 6.74 -21.31 -35.58
C LEU A 98 5.37 -21.94 -35.81
N LYS A 99 4.27 -21.17 -35.65
CA LYS A 99 2.92 -21.62 -36.04
C LYS A 99 2.79 -21.93 -37.53
N ALA A 100 3.63 -21.31 -38.37
CA ALA A 100 3.62 -21.54 -39.82
C ALA A 100 4.54 -22.70 -40.25
N ASP A 101 5.32 -23.26 -39.33
CA ASP A 101 6.26 -24.33 -39.64
C ASP A 101 5.55 -25.68 -39.86
N ALA A 102 5.92 -26.39 -40.94
CA ALA A 102 5.30 -27.65 -41.31
C ALA A 102 5.57 -28.80 -40.31
N ASP A 103 6.65 -28.73 -39.53
CA ASP A 103 7.06 -29.74 -38.57
C ASP A 103 6.48 -29.48 -37.16
N VAL A 104 5.95 -28.27 -36.92
CA VAL A 104 5.34 -27.86 -35.65
C VAL A 104 3.85 -28.24 -35.62
N GLU A 105 3.44 -28.92 -34.54
CA GLU A 105 2.04 -29.24 -34.23
C GLU A 105 1.40 -28.15 -33.38
N ALA A 106 2.15 -27.62 -32.41
CA ALA A 106 1.71 -26.55 -31.52
C ALA A 106 2.91 -25.73 -31.02
N VAL A 107 2.69 -24.45 -30.76
CA VAL A 107 3.67 -23.58 -30.10
C VAL A 107 2.95 -22.60 -29.17
N GLU A 108 3.48 -22.45 -27.97
CA GLU A 108 2.96 -21.55 -26.95
C GLU A 108 4.09 -20.91 -26.14
N ALA A 109 3.75 -19.81 -25.48
CA ALA A 109 4.60 -19.19 -24.48
C ALA A 109 4.87 -20.16 -23.33
N ASP A 110 6.11 -20.26 -22.87
CA ASP A 110 6.35 -20.92 -21.58
C ASP A 110 5.89 -19.99 -20.45
N ALA A 111 5.21 -20.56 -19.46
CA ALA A 111 4.59 -19.82 -18.37
C ALA A 111 5.50 -19.84 -17.14
N ILE A 112 5.74 -18.68 -16.53
CA ILE A 112 6.37 -18.61 -15.22
C ILE A 112 5.31 -18.94 -14.16
N TYR A 113 5.61 -19.93 -13.32
CA TYR A 113 4.89 -20.19 -12.08
C TYR A 113 5.75 -19.69 -10.91
N THR A 114 5.21 -18.76 -10.11
CA THR A 114 5.82 -18.31 -8.85
C THR A 114 4.96 -18.77 -7.67
N ILE A 115 5.61 -19.20 -6.58
CA ILE A 115 4.94 -19.31 -5.28
C ILE A 115 5.10 -17.93 -4.64
N ASP A 116 4.08 -17.09 -4.78
CA ASP A 116 4.12 -15.76 -4.19
C ASP A 116 4.19 -15.89 -2.65
N ALA A 117 5.13 -15.19 -2.02
CA ALA A 117 5.30 -15.16 -0.57
C ALA A 117 3.96 -14.82 0.09
N THR A 118 3.41 -15.82 0.79
CA THR A 118 2.12 -15.72 1.47
C THR A 118 2.37 -15.77 2.98
N PRO A 119 2.10 -14.68 3.72
CA PRO A 119 2.21 -14.69 5.16
C PRO A 119 1.32 -15.74 5.82
N ASN A 120 1.78 -16.32 6.94
CA ASN A 120 0.99 -17.26 7.74
C ASN A 120 0.06 -16.58 8.77
N ASP A 121 -0.06 -15.25 8.72
CA ASP A 121 -0.88 -14.42 9.59
C ASP A 121 -2.38 -14.76 9.40
N PRO A 122 -3.13 -15.13 10.46
CA PRO A 122 -4.51 -15.62 10.33
C PRO A 122 -5.48 -14.68 9.62
N SER A 123 -5.25 -13.37 9.69
CA SER A 123 -6.13 -12.37 9.07
C SER A 123 -5.69 -11.95 7.66
N TYR A 124 -4.55 -12.45 7.16
CA TYR A 124 -4.01 -12.06 5.85
C TYR A 124 -5.01 -12.30 4.70
N SER A 125 -5.77 -13.38 4.76
CA SER A 125 -6.82 -13.69 3.76
C SER A 125 -7.91 -12.61 3.66
N SER A 126 -8.09 -11.81 4.72
CA SER A 126 -9.03 -10.68 4.77
C SER A 126 -8.35 -9.33 4.43
N GLN A 127 -7.03 -9.30 4.25
CA GLN A 127 -6.27 -8.11 3.86
C GLN A 127 -6.20 -7.96 2.33
N TRP A 128 -7.36 -7.78 1.69
CA TRP A 128 -7.50 -7.67 0.23
C TRP A 128 -6.56 -6.63 -0.42
N HIS A 129 -6.20 -5.60 0.35
CA HIS A 129 -5.33 -4.51 -0.09
C HIS A 129 -3.91 -4.96 -0.46
N LEU A 130 -3.39 -6.00 0.20
CA LEU A 130 -2.02 -6.49 -0.02
C LEU A 130 -1.89 -7.17 -1.39
N PRO A 131 -2.74 -8.15 -1.76
CA PRO A 131 -2.78 -8.65 -3.13
C PRO A 131 -3.11 -7.57 -4.17
N LYS A 132 -3.95 -6.58 -3.84
CA LYS A 132 -4.33 -5.53 -4.80
C LYS A 132 -3.14 -4.71 -5.27
N ILE A 133 -2.20 -4.40 -4.37
CA ILE A 133 -0.96 -3.69 -4.72
C ILE A 133 0.15 -4.64 -5.18
N GLN A 134 -0.13 -5.94 -5.38
CA GLN A 134 0.89 -6.95 -5.69
C GLN A 134 2.01 -7.06 -4.64
N ALA A 135 1.65 -6.92 -3.36
CA ALA A 135 2.60 -7.09 -2.26
C ALA A 135 3.21 -8.50 -2.19
N PRO A 136 2.46 -9.60 -2.41
CA PRO A 136 3.03 -10.96 -2.38
C PRO A 136 4.19 -11.16 -3.35
N GLN A 137 4.03 -10.71 -4.60
CA GLN A 137 5.09 -10.78 -5.60
C GLN A 137 6.28 -9.88 -5.24
N ALA A 138 6.04 -8.74 -4.59
CA ALA A 138 7.13 -7.91 -4.08
C ALA A 138 7.92 -8.59 -2.96
N TRP A 139 7.23 -9.33 -2.08
CA TRP A 139 7.84 -10.02 -0.95
C TRP A 139 8.74 -11.20 -1.35
N ASP A 140 8.57 -11.74 -2.56
CA ASP A 140 9.53 -12.68 -3.15
C ASP A 140 10.87 -12.01 -3.50
N ILE A 141 10.86 -10.71 -3.74
CA ILE A 141 12.06 -9.93 -4.11
C ILE A 141 12.71 -9.30 -2.88
N THR A 142 11.91 -8.72 -1.99
CA THR A 142 12.36 -8.18 -0.71
C THR A 142 11.21 -8.12 0.28
N GLN A 143 11.51 -8.41 1.54
CA GLN A 143 10.58 -8.26 2.66
C GLN A 143 10.91 -7.00 3.48
N GLY A 144 11.78 -6.13 2.95
CA GLY A 144 12.28 -4.96 3.65
C GLY A 144 13.53 -5.24 4.49
N THR A 145 14.00 -4.23 5.23
CA THR A 145 15.10 -4.36 6.18
C THR A 145 14.82 -3.60 7.48
N THR A 146 15.41 -4.07 8.58
CA THR A 146 15.36 -3.42 9.90
C THR A 146 16.11 -2.09 9.96
N SER A 147 16.88 -1.74 8.93
CA SER A 147 17.56 -0.45 8.80
C SER A 147 16.64 0.68 8.33
N ARG A 148 15.38 0.38 7.98
CA ARG A 148 14.40 1.39 7.59
C ARG A 148 13.41 1.67 8.71
N THR A 149 13.18 2.95 8.96
CA THR A 149 12.25 3.43 9.98
C THR A 149 11.13 4.25 9.35
N ILE A 150 9.89 3.86 9.63
CA ILE A 150 8.68 4.58 9.25
C ILE A 150 8.15 5.30 10.50
N ALA A 151 8.13 6.63 10.48
CA ALA A 151 7.51 7.43 11.50
C ALA A 151 6.00 7.55 11.27
N ILE A 152 5.22 7.17 12.28
CA ILE A 152 3.76 7.29 12.31
C ILE A 152 3.44 8.54 13.13
N ILE A 153 3.21 9.66 12.45
CA ILE A 153 2.83 10.94 13.06
C ILE A 153 1.29 10.96 13.18
N ASP A 154 0.77 10.59 14.35
CA ASP A 154 -0.65 10.24 14.52
C ASP A 154 -1.11 10.34 16.00
N THR A 155 -2.10 9.55 16.42
CA THR A 155 -2.62 9.44 17.81
C THR A 155 -1.69 8.67 18.75
N GLY A 156 -0.51 8.27 18.30
CA GLY A 156 0.39 7.35 19.01
C GLY A 156 0.30 5.93 18.47
N VAL A 157 1.03 5.00 19.08
CA VAL A 157 0.97 3.56 18.75
C VAL A 157 0.85 2.75 20.03
N ASP A 158 0.09 1.66 20.00
CA ASP A 158 0.04 0.69 21.10
C ASP A 158 1.42 0.04 21.28
N LEU A 159 2.15 0.51 22.31
CA LEU A 159 3.52 0.09 22.57
C LEU A 159 3.63 -1.37 23.04
N ASN A 160 2.49 -1.98 23.41
CA ASN A 160 2.42 -3.34 23.93
C ASN A 160 1.83 -4.34 22.93
N HIS A 161 1.37 -3.87 21.75
CA HIS A 161 0.77 -4.75 20.75
C HIS A 161 1.77 -5.81 20.29
N ALA A 162 1.36 -7.09 20.28
CA ALA A 162 2.23 -8.23 19.99
C ALA A 162 2.96 -8.09 18.64
N ASP A 163 2.26 -7.57 17.63
CA ASP A 163 2.78 -7.38 16.27
C ASP A 163 3.51 -6.05 16.03
N LEU A 164 3.67 -5.20 17.05
CA LEU A 164 4.39 -3.93 16.91
C LEU A 164 5.56 -3.82 17.89
N LYS A 165 5.44 -4.32 19.12
CA LYS A 165 6.39 -4.07 20.22
C LYS A 165 7.86 -4.32 19.87
N SER A 166 8.16 -5.34 19.06
CA SER A 166 9.54 -5.70 18.64
C SER A 166 10.07 -4.84 17.48
N LYS A 167 9.20 -4.06 16.85
CA LYS A 167 9.49 -3.15 15.74
C LYS A 167 9.60 -1.69 16.16
N LEU A 168 9.23 -1.36 17.38
CA LEU A 168 9.24 0.03 17.84
C LEU A 168 10.67 0.52 18.08
N VAL A 169 10.95 1.72 17.60
CA VAL A 169 12.09 2.54 18.05
C VAL A 169 11.60 3.63 18.98
N ALA A 170 12.52 4.43 19.52
CA ALA A 170 12.16 5.56 20.37
C ALA A 170 11.18 6.49 19.64
N GLY A 171 10.18 6.98 20.39
CA GLY A 171 9.16 7.89 19.90
C GLY A 171 8.93 9.05 20.87
N TYR A 172 8.03 9.96 20.50
CA TYR A 172 7.75 11.15 21.29
C TYR A 172 6.27 11.53 21.25
N ASN A 173 5.78 12.10 22.35
CA ASN A 173 4.42 12.56 22.52
C ASN A 173 4.39 14.07 22.69
N TYR A 174 3.98 14.77 21.64
CA TYR A 174 3.84 16.23 21.64
C TYR A 174 2.56 16.72 22.32
N VAL A 175 1.54 15.86 22.47
CA VAL A 175 0.30 16.20 23.20
C VAL A 175 0.57 16.37 24.69
N SER A 176 1.43 15.53 25.27
CA SER A 176 1.79 15.55 26.70
C SER A 176 3.25 15.90 26.97
N LEU A 177 4.01 16.28 25.93
CA LEU A 177 5.41 16.69 25.97
C LEU A 177 6.32 15.72 26.74
N ASN A 178 6.26 14.45 26.38
CA ASN A 178 7.07 13.39 27.00
C ASN A 178 7.42 12.26 26.00
N THR A 179 8.18 11.27 26.45
CA THR A 179 8.65 10.15 25.61
C THR A 179 7.69 8.95 25.59
N ASN A 180 6.44 9.11 26.02
CA ASN A 180 5.44 8.04 26.01
C ASN A 180 4.37 8.30 24.92
N PRO A 181 4.57 7.83 23.69
CA PRO A 181 3.64 7.97 22.57
C PRO A 181 2.60 6.85 22.51
N MET A 182 2.17 6.34 23.67
CA MET A 182 1.09 5.37 23.76
C MET A 182 -0.18 5.90 23.09
N ASP A 183 -0.79 5.07 22.26
CA ASP A 183 -2.06 5.37 21.62
C ASP A 183 -3.22 5.29 22.63
N ASP A 184 -4.12 6.26 22.54
CA ASP A 184 -5.33 6.37 23.35
C ASP A 184 -6.60 6.58 22.48
N HIS A 185 -6.46 6.43 21.16
CA HIS A 185 -7.55 6.51 20.18
C HIS A 185 -7.65 5.24 19.32
N GLY A 186 -6.51 4.69 18.89
CA GLY A 186 -6.40 3.48 18.08
C GLY A 186 -6.15 3.72 16.58
N HIS A 187 -6.18 4.97 16.12
CA HIS A 187 -5.99 5.28 14.70
C HIS A 187 -4.52 5.12 14.27
N GLY A 188 -3.58 5.62 15.07
CA GLY A 188 -2.16 5.46 14.82
C GLY A 188 -1.69 4.01 14.92
N THR A 189 -2.25 3.22 15.85
CA THR A 189 -2.00 1.76 15.92
C THR A 189 -2.45 1.05 14.64
N HIS A 190 -3.62 1.41 14.11
CA HIS A 190 -4.12 0.84 12.85
C HIS A 190 -3.21 1.19 11.68
N CYS A 191 -2.78 2.45 11.57
CA CYS A 191 -1.86 2.92 10.53
C CYS A 191 -0.48 2.24 10.62
N ALA A 192 0.06 2.08 11.84
CA ALA A 192 1.32 1.39 12.06
C ALA A 192 1.26 -0.07 11.60
N GLY A 193 0.13 -0.75 11.87
CA GLY A 193 -0.09 -2.12 11.41
C GLY A 193 -0.12 -2.24 9.89
N ILE A 194 -0.76 -1.31 9.18
CA ILE A 194 -0.80 -1.32 7.72
C ILE A 194 0.61 -1.15 7.16
N ALA A 195 1.37 -0.20 7.70
CA ALA A 195 2.71 0.09 7.20
C ALA A 195 3.67 -1.08 7.43
N ALA A 196 3.72 -1.63 8.65
CA ALA A 196 4.73 -2.61 9.03
C ALA A 196 4.36 -3.47 10.25
N ALA A 197 3.13 -4.01 10.35
CA ALA A 197 2.85 -5.09 11.31
C ALA A 197 3.88 -6.23 11.19
N LEU A 198 4.22 -6.88 12.30
CA LEU A 198 5.07 -8.07 12.30
C LEU A 198 4.40 -9.17 11.47
N THR A 199 5.00 -9.50 10.35
CA THR A 199 4.45 -10.43 9.37
C THR A 199 5.08 -11.81 9.52
N ASN A 200 4.33 -12.85 9.14
CA ASN A 200 4.72 -14.25 9.13
C ASN A 200 5.01 -14.81 10.52
N ASN A 201 4.28 -14.33 11.53
CA ASN A 201 4.42 -14.71 12.94
C ASN A 201 3.24 -15.51 13.50
N SER A 202 2.33 -15.98 12.63
CA SER A 202 1.12 -16.75 12.98
C SER A 202 0.11 -15.99 13.85
N THR A 203 0.15 -14.65 13.87
CA THR A 203 -0.82 -13.82 14.59
C THR A 203 -1.33 -12.66 13.73
N ASN A 204 -2.49 -12.11 14.09
CA ASN A 204 -3.17 -10.98 13.45
C ASN A 204 -2.93 -10.80 11.93
N THR A 205 -2.11 -9.83 11.51
CA THR A 205 -2.06 -9.26 10.14
C THR A 205 -0.64 -9.03 9.66
N ALA A 206 -0.45 -9.07 8.34
CA ALA A 206 0.78 -8.66 7.67
C ALA A 206 0.85 -7.13 7.44
N GLY A 207 2.03 -6.55 7.59
CA GLY A 207 2.33 -5.18 7.14
C GLY A 207 2.86 -5.15 5.70
N VAL A 208 2.82 -3.97 5.06
CA VAL A 208 3.37 -3.79 3.70
C VAL A 208 4.89 -4.02 3.68
N ASP A 209 5.63 -3.45 4.63
CA ASP A 209 7.06 -3.71 4.85
C ASP A 209 7.25 -4.62 6.08
N TRP A 210 7.67 -5.86 5.87
CA TRP A 210 7.73 -6.86 6.95
C TRP A 210 8.83 -6.58 7.96
N ASN A 211 9.88 -5.85 7.58
CA ASN A 211 11.07 -5.71 8.40
C ASN A 211 11.33 -4.29 8.89
N ALA A 212 10.64 -3.29 8.33
CA ALA A 212 10.74 -1.90 8.80
C ALA A 212 10.44 -1.76 10.29
N LYS A 213 11.13 -0.79 10.90
CA LYS A 213 10.88 -0.30 12.24
C LYS A 213 9.80 0.80 12.21
N ILE A 214 9.08 0.93 13.32
CA ILE A 214 8.04 1.93 13.52
C ILE A 214 8.50 2.94 14.57
N MET A 215 8.46 4.23 14.22
CA MET A 215 8.72 5.35 15.12
C MET A 215 7.38 6.02 15.47
N PRO A 216 6.84 5.81 16.69
CA PRO A 216 5.59 6.44 17.08
C PRO A 216 5.78 7.90 17.47
N VAL A 217 5.10 8.81 16.80
CA VAL A 217 5.12 10.25 17.10
C VAL A 217 3.69 10.72 17.34
N LYS A 218 3.31 10.87 18.61
CA LYS A 218 1.96 11.25 19.01
C LYS A 218 1.80 12.76 18.92
N VAL A 219 0.99 13.22 17.98
CA VAL A 219 0.64 14.63 17.77
C VAL A 219 -0.87 14.88 17.81
N LEU A 220 -1.67 13.81 17.83
CA LEU A 220 -3.13 13.85 17.98
C LEU A 220 -3.52 13.29 19.34
N ASN A 221 -4.49 13.93 20.00
CA ASN A 221 -5.04 13.53 21.28
C ASN A 221 -6.05 12.37 21.14
N SER A 222 -6.66 11.95 22.25
CA SER A 222 -7.64 10.85 22.31
C SER A 222 -8.93 11.09 21.51
N ALA A 223 -9.18 12.32 21.05
CA ALA A 223 -10.27 12.66 20.14
C ALA A 223 -9.82 12.76 18.66
N GLY A 224 -8.58 12.35 18.36
CA GLY A 224 -8.02 12.40 17.00
C GLY A 224 -7.69 13.82 16.53
N SER A 225 -7.60 14.78 17.45
CA SER A 225 -7.35 16.20 17.15
C SER A 225 -5.97 16.63 17.64
N GLY A 226 -5.30 17.53 16.91
CA GLY A 226 -3.98 18.04 17.29
C GLY A 226 -3.73 19.44 16.73
N TYR A 227 -2.70 20.09 17.25
CA TYR A 227 -2.31 21.43 16.81
C TYR A 227 -1.28 21.38 15.67
N ASP A 228 -1.33 22.40 14.80
CA ASP A 228 -0.33 22.56 13.73
C ASP A 228 1.11 22.61 14.28
N SER A 229 1.30 23.21 15.46
CA SER A 229 2.58 23.27 16.18
C SER A 229 3.12 21.89 16.55
N ASP A 230 2.25 20.98 16.96
CA ASP A 230 2.62 19.65 17.45
C ASP A 230 2.96 18.76 16.26
N ILE A 231 2.17 18.84 15.19
CA ILE A 231 2.45 18.17 13.91
C ILE A 231 3.78 18.68 13.34
N THR A 232 3.99 19.99 13.30
CA THR A 232 5.22 20.63 12.81
C THR A 232 6.45 20.18 13.62
N SER A 233 6.31 20.10 14.94
CA SER A 233 7.38 19.62 15.83
C SER A 233 7.64 18.13 15.62
N GLY A 234 6.59 17.32 15.47
CA GLY A 234 6.67 15.89 15.17
C GLY A 234 7.42 15.59 13.88
N ILE A 235 7.18 16.37 12.81
CA ILE A 235 7.88 16.23 11.52
C ILE A 235 9.38 16.44 11.70
N ARG A 236 9.77 17.53 12.38
CA ARG A 236 11.19 17.83 12.64
C ARG A 236 11.84 16.76 13.50
N TRP A 237 11.17 16.36 14.58
CA TRP A 237 11.68 15.35 15.50
C TRP A 237 11.91 14.02 14.80
N ALA A 238 10.94 13.54 14.00
CA ALA A 238 11.08 12.30 13.26
C ALA A 238 12.29 12.32 12.32
N ALA A 239 12.49 13.43 11.60
CA ALA A 239 13.64 13.61 10.73
C ALA A 239 14.97 13.67 11.49
N ASP A 240 14.99 14.23 12.70
CA ASP A 240 16.18 14.29 13.56
C ASP A 240 16.53 12.96 14.21
N HIS A 241 15.55 12.07 14.37
CA HIS A 241 15.72 10.79 15.06
C HIS A 241 15.78 9.58 14.10
N GLY A 242 16.03 9.83 12.81
CA GLY A 242 16.38 8.79 11.85
C GLY A 242 15.21 8.14 11.11
N ALA A 243 14.05 8.80 11.03
CA ALA A 243 12.98 8.35 10.13
C ALA A 243 13.46 8.40 8.67
N ASN A 244 13.16 7.35 7.90
CA ASN A 244 13.34 7.35 6.44
C ASN A 244 12.06 7.78 5.73
N VAL A 245 10.91 7.39 6.27
CA VAL A 245 9.59 7.74 5.76
C VAL A 245 8.76 8.30 6.91
N ILE A 246 8.08 9.42 6.70
CA ILE A 246 7.06 9.99 7.59
C ILE A 246 5.70 9.72 6.95
N SER A 247 4.81 9.06 7.69
CA SER A 247 3.41 8.82 7.33
C SER A 247 2.51 9.71 8.18
N MET A 248 1.74 10.58 7.52
CA MET A 248 0.79 11.50 8.16
C MET A 248 -0.63 11.20 7.67
N SER A 249 -1.33 10.37 8.43
CA SER A 249 -2.72 9.99 8.17
C SER A 249 -3.72 10.99 8.77
N LEU A 250 -3.40 12.28 8.60
CA LEU A 250 -4.09 13.42 9.19
C LEU A 250 -4.26 14.55 8.17
N GLY A 251 -5.14 15.50 8.46
CA GLY A 251 -5.36 16.66 7.61
C GLY A 251 -6.50 17.55 8.11
N GLY A 252 -6.94 18.48 7.26
CA GLY A 252 -8.00 19.45 7.59
C GLY A 252 -7.49 20.82 8.02
N GLY A 253 -6.17 21.04 7.96
CA GLY A 253 -5.55 22.35 8.17
C GLY A 253 -5.60 23.23 6.91
N THR A 254 -5.22 24.50 7.10
CA THR A 254 -4.91 25.44 6.01
C THR A 254 -3.40 25.52 5.81
N PHE A 255 -2.95 26.19 4.74
CA PHE A 255 -1.51 26.38 4.51
C PHE A 255 -0.85 27.11 5.69
N SER A 256 0.24 26.54 6.18
CA SER A 256 1.09 27.05 7.25
C SER A 256 2.54 27.09 6.75
N GLN A 257 3.15 28.28 6.74
CA GLN A 257 4.54 28.42 6.33
C GLN A 257 5.47 27.63 7.25
N ALA A 258 5.20 27.62 8.56
CA ALA A 258 6.00 26.89 9.54
C ALA A 258 6.00 25.37 9.26
N GLN A 259 4.85 24.81 8.87
CA GLN A 259 4.74 23.40 8.53
C GLN A 259 5.42 23.09 7.18
N GLN A 260 5.29 23.96 6.17
CA GLN A 260 6.05 23.83 4.91
C GLN A 260 7.56 23.85 5.15
N ASP A 261 8.05 24.70 6.06
CA ASP A 261 9.47 24.77 6.41
C ASP A 261 9.94 23.49 7.13
N ALA A 262 9.12 22.92 8.00
CA ALA A 262 9.41 21.62 8.64
C ALA A 262 9.44 20.47 7.62
N ILE A 263 8.51 20.46 6.65
CA ILE A 263 8.50 19.49 5.55
C ILE A 263 9.76 19.62 4.71
N ASN A 264 10.13 20.85 4.32
CA ASN A 264 11.35 21.09 3.55
C ASN A 264 12.61 20.68 4.32
N TYR A 265 12.64 20.90 5.64
CA TYR A 265 13.70 20.44 6.51
C TYR A 265 13.81 18.90 6.52
N ALA A 266 12.69 18.19 6.73
CA ALA A 266 12.67 16.73 6.71
C ALA A 266 13.09 16.18 5.33
N TYR A 267 12.55 16.74 4.24
CA TYR A 267 12.91 16.35 2.89
C TYR A 267 14.39 16.58 2.58
N GLY A 268 14.95 17.71 3.00
CA GLY A 268 16.37 18.05 2.83
C GLY A 268 17.30 17.11 3.61
N LYS A 269 16.81 16.46 4.67
CA LYS A 269 17.52 15.38 5.40
C LYS A 269 17.40 14.02 4.73
N GLY A 270 16.78 13.95 3.55
CA GLY A 270 16.54 12.72 2.83
C GLY A 270 15.35 11.94 3.37
N VAL A 271 14.40 12.56 4.10
CA VAL A 271 13.18 11.87 4.55
C VAL A 271 12.12 11.95 3.45
N ILE A 272 11.37 10.88 3.25
CA ILE A 272 10.17 10.88 2.40
C ILE A 272 8.97 11.24 3.27
N ILE A 273 8.11 12.14 2.80
CA ILE A 273 6.91 12.56 3.52
C ILE A 273 5.67 12.15 2.71
N VAL A 274 4.77 11.41 3.34
CA VAL A 274 3.54 10.88 2.74
C VAL A 274 2.35 11.33 3.57
N ALA A 275 1.29 11.83 2.93
CA ALA A 275 0.11 12.32 3.66
C ALA A 275 -1.22 12.08 2.94
N ALA A 276 -2.25 11.95 3.75
CA ALA A 276 -3.62 11.68 3.33
C ALA A 276 -4.26 12.87 2.59
N ALA A 277 -4.84 12.62 1.40
CA ALA A 277 -5.51 13.67 0.63
C ALA A 277 -6.78 14.23 1.33
N GLY A 278 -7.40 13.47 2.22
CA GLY A 278 -8.59 13.86 2.98
C GLY A 278 -9.87 13.17 2.50
N ASN A 279 -10.92 13.26 3.31
CA ASN A 279 -12.13 12.42 3.21
C ASN A 279 -13.42 13.22 2.95
N SER A 280 -13.35 14.28 2.14
CA SER A 280 -14.48 15.21 1.91
C SER A 280 -15.04 15.17 0.49
N ASN A 281 -14.64 14.21 -0.34
CA ASN A 281 -15.01 14.11 -1.75
C ASN A 281 -14.75 15.42 -2.52
N SER A 282 -13.64 16.08 -2.24
CA SER A 282 -13.35 17.43 -2.72
C SER A 282 -12.10 17.47 -3.61
N THR A 283 -12.09 18.40 -4.55
CA THR A 283 -10.90 18.77 -5.32
C THR A 283 -10.02 19.79 -4.60
N THR A 284 -10.49 20.34 -3.49
CA THR A 284 -9.79 21.36 -2.72
C THR A 284 -8.54 20.75 -2.08
N LYS A 285 -7.43 21.49 -2.16
CA LYS A 285 -6.17 21.14 -1.51
C LYS A 285 -6.37 20.95 -0.01
N SER A 286 -5.90 19.83 0.51
CA SER A 286 -5.86 19.54 1.95
C SER A 286 -4.40 19.51 2.41
N TYR A 287 -4.12 20.12 3.56
CA TYR A 287 -2.79 20.13 4.15
C TYR A 287 -2.72 19.13 5.33
N PRO A 288 -1.61 18.37 5.47
CA PRO A 288 -0.31 18.59 4.81
C PRO A 288 -0.10 17.96 3.42
N ALA A 289 -1.05 17.18 2.89
CA ALA A 289 -0.84 16.48 1.62
C ALA A 289 -0.53 17.39 0.42
N ALA A 290 -1.09 18.60 0.38
CA ALA A 290 -0.90 19.52 -0.73
C ALA A 290 0.38 20.39 -0.66
N TYR A 291 1.23 20.23 0.35
CA TYR A 291 2.52 20.93 0.40
C TYR A 291 3.50 20.43 -0.66
N ALA A 292 4.46 21.28 -1.01
CA ALA A 292 5.62 20.83 -1.77
C ALA A 292 6.42 19.80 -0.94
N ASN A 293 7.05 18.84 -1.62
CA ASN A 293 7.83 17.75 -1.01
C ASN A 293 7.01 16.73 -0.18
N VAL A 294 5.69 16.69 -0.37
CA VAL A 294 4.80 15.67 0.21
C VAL A 294 4.15 14.85 -0.88
N VAL A 295 4.17 13.53 -0.72
CA VAL A 295 3.42 12.61 -1.57
C VAL A 295 1.99 12.50 -1.04
N ALA A 296 1.09 13.20 -1.72
CA ALA A 296 -0.36 13.15 -1.47
C ALA A 296 -0.98 11.83 -1.94
N VAL A 297 -1.75 11.18 -1.06
CA VAL A 297 -2.35 9.86 -1.28
C VAL A 297 -3.88 9.89 -1.25
N ALA A 298 -4.51 9.51 -2.37
CA ALA A 298 -5.94 9.23 -2.45
C ALA A 298 -6.29 7.78 -2.07
N SER A 299 -7.57 7.52 -1.82
CA SER A 299 -8.09 6.20 -1.43
C SER A 299 -8.84 5.53 -2.58
N THR A 300 -8.60 4.22 -2.75
CA THR A 300 -9.37 3.34 -3.62
C THR A 300 -10.15 2.26 -2.86
N THR A 301 -11.18 1.74 -3.51
CA THR A 301 -11.92 0.54 -3.11
C THR A 301 -11.26 -0.73 -3.66
N GLU A 302 -11.79 -1.89 -3.28
CA GLU A 302 -11.36 -3.20 -3.82
C GLU A 302 -11.56 -3.36 -5.34
N THR A 303 -12.45 -2.55 -5.92
CA THR A 303 -12.74 -2.53 -7.36
C THR A 303 -11.91 -1.50 -8.12
N ASP A 304 -10.91 -0.88 -7.48
CA ASP A 304 -10.10 0.21 -8.03
C ASP A 304 -10.86 1.50 -8.35
N ALA A 305 -12.12 1.60 -7.93
CA ALA A 305 -12.82 2.87 -7.92
C ALA A 305 -12.19 3.79 -6.86
N ARG A 306 -12.20 5.11 -7.13
CA ARG A 306 -11.93 6.10 -6.09
C ARG A 306 -12.96 5.91 -4.97
N SER A 307 -12.52 5.81 -3.73
CA SER A 307 -13.43 5.79 -2.59
C SER A 307 -14.28 7.05 -2.59
N SER A 308 -15.60 6.92 -2.37
CA SER A 308 -16.55 8.02 -2.51
C SER A 308 -16.19 9.24 -1.65
N PHE A 309 -15.54 9.03 -0.51
CA PHE A 309 -15.06 10.08 0.39
C PHE A 309 -13.71 10.71 -0.03
N SER A 310 -12.90 10.07 -0.87
CA SER A 310 -11.51 10.51 -1.10
C SER A 310 -11.47 11.87 -1.77
N ASN A 311 -10.68 12.80 -1.24
CA ASN A 311 -10.27 13.98 -2.02
C ASN A 311 -9.40 13.56 -3.21
N TYR A 312 -9.37 14.40 -4.23
CA TYR A 312 -8.76 14.09 -5.53
C TYR A 312 -8.34 15.35 -6.29
N GLY A 313 -7.59 15.20 -7.38
CA GLY A 313 -7.22 16.30 -8.26
C GLY A 313 -5.75 16.24 -8.69
N SER A 314 -5.34 17.22 -9.50
CA SER A 314 -3.97 17.29 -10.06
C SER A 314 -2.86 17.45 -9.02
N TRP A 315 -3.20 17.81 -7.78
CA TRP A 315 -2.27 17.92 -6.66
C TRP A 315 -2.07 16.58 -5.92
N VAL A 316 -2.91 15.58 -6.21
CA VAL A 316 -2.77 14.23 -5.66
C VAL A 316 -1.82 13.42 -6.54
N HIS A 317 -0.83 12.76 -5.92
CA HIS A 317 0.21 12.05 -6.65
C HIS A 317 -0.25 10.64 -7.02
N VAL A 318 -0.56 9.84 -6.01
CA VAL A 318 -0.89 8.41 -6.15
C VAL A 318 -2.18 8.08 -5.39
N ALA A 319 -2.73 6.92 -5.68
CA ALA A 319 -3.81 6.32 -4.92
C ALA A 319 -3.37 4.97 -4.31
N ALA A 320 -4.02 4.57 -3.23
CA ALA A 320 -3.82 3.26 -2.63
C ALA A 320 -5.12 2.75 -1.99
N PRO A 321 -5.24 1.42 -1.75
CA PRO A 321 -6.35 0.85 -0.99
C PRO A 321 -6.62 1.59 0.33
N GLY A 322 -7.83 2.11 0.51
CA GLY A 322 -8.21 2.83 1.73
C GLY A 322 -9.65 2.61 2.20
N SER A 323 -10.45 1.78 1.51
CA SER A 323 -11.78 1.37 1.98
C SER A 323 -11.77 -0.03 2.57
N ASN A 324 -12.36 -0.21 3.75
CA ASN A 324 -12.46 -1.51 4.42
C ASN A 324 -11.09 -2.20 4.58
N ILE A 325 -10.14 -1.49 5.18
CA ILE A 325 -8.79 -1.97 5.41
C ILE A 325 -8.69 -2.58 6.80
N LEU A 326 -8.45 -3.90 6.85
CA LEU A 326 -8.19 -4.64 8.07
C LEU A 326 -6.74 -4.43 8.52
N SER A 327 -6.55 -4.04 9.79
CA SER A 327 -5.24 -3.88 10.43
C SER A 327 -5.36 -4.06 11.95
N LEU A 328 -4.28 -3.79 12.66
CA LEU A 328 -4.16 -3.93 14.11
C LEU A 328 -5.09 -2.99 14.88
N LYS A 329 -5.54 -3.45 16.04
CA LYS A 329 -6.43 -2.72 16.96
C LYS A 329 -5.68 -2.41 18.26
N LEU A 330 -5.87 -1.19 18.79
CA LEU A 330 -5.43 -0.83 20.14
C LEU A 330 -5.98 -1.80 21.20
N GLY A 331 -5.10 -2.29 22.07
CA GLY A 331 -5.43 -3.28 23.10
C GLY A 331 -5.40 -4.72 22.58
N GLY A 332 -4.97 -4.93 21.33
CA GLY A 332 -4.79 -6.25 20.72
C GLY A 332 -5.88 -6.64 19.70
N GLY A 333 -5.51 -7.56 18.81
CA GLY A 333 -6.38 -8.06 17.75
C GLY A 333 -6.42 -7.14 16.53
N THR A 334 -7.50 -7.25 15.76
CA THR A 334 -7.66 -6.54 14.48
C THR A 334 -8.95 -5.73 14.42
N THR A 335 -8.97 -4.71 13.57
CA THR A 335 -10.17 -3.95 13.24
C THR A 335 -10.12 -3.39 11.82
N THR A 336 -11.27 -3.02 11.27
CA THR A 336 -11.40 -2.53 9.91
C THR A 336 -11.75 -1.05 9.93
N MET A 337 -10.99 -0.24 9.18
CA MET A 337 -11.22 1.20 9.03
C MET A 337 -11.23 1.60 7.56
N SER A 338 -11.81 2.78 7.27
CA SER A 338 -11.83 3.37 5.94
C SER A 338 -11.39 4.83 5.98
N GLY A 339 -10.57 5.24 5.03
CA GLY A 339 -10.13 6.62 4.85
C GLY A 339 -8.88 6.71 3.97
N THR A 340 -8.58 7.90 3.45
CA THR A 340 -7.25 8.21 2.91
C THR A 340 -6.15 7.98 3.96
N SER A 341 -6.52 8.03 5.24
CA SER A 341 -5.69 7.63 6.37
C SER A 341 -5.22 6.19 6.34
N MET A 342 -5.98 5.25 5.75
CA MET A 342 -5.55 3.86 5.60
C MET A 342 -4.74 3.66 4.31
N ALA A 343 -5.02 4.45 3.26
CA ALA A 343 -4.24 4.44 2.03
C ALA A 343 -2.81 4.98 2.21
N THR A 344 -2.65 6.00 3.06
CA THR A 344 -1.36 6.65 3.34
C THR A 344 -0.28 5.68 3.87
N PRO A 345 -0.52 4.87 4.92
CA PRO A 345 0.47 3.92 5.42
C PRO A 345 0.74 2.76 4.44
N VAL A 346 -0.18 2.46 3.51
CA VAL A 346 0.14 1.54 2.40
C VAL A 346 1.28 2.10 1.56
N VAL A 347 1.19 3.38 1.17
CA VAL A 347 2.22 4.05 0.37
C VAL A 347 3.51 4.23 1.18
N ALA A 348 3.42 4.61 2.46
CA ALA A 348 4.60 4.77 3.31
C ALA A 348 5.36 3.44 3.51
N GLY A 349 4.63 2.35 3.78
CA GLY A 349 5.19 1.00 3.82
C GLY A 349 5.83 0.60 2.49
N LEU A 350 5.17 0.88 1.36
CA LEU A 350 5.73 0.58 0.05
C LEU A 350 7.01 1.37 -0.25
N MET A 351 7.07 2.65 0.12
CA MET A 351 8.28 3.45 -0.06
C MET A 351 9.43 2.91 0.77
N SER A 352 9.18 2.48 2.01
CA SER A 352 10.17 1.78 2.84
C SER A 352 10.63 0.47 2.20
N LEU A 353 9.69 -0.34 1.69
CA LEU A 353 9.98 -1.62 1.04
C LEU A 353 10.83 -1.44 -0.23
N THR A 354 10.48 -0.46 -1.05
CA THR A 354 11.21 -0.08 -2.27
C THR A 354 12.62 0.38 -1.93
N TRP A 355 12.76 1.22 -0.91
CA TRP A 355 14.06 1.70 -0.47
C TRP A 355 14.93 0.59 0.12
N SER A 356 14.32 -0.40 0.76
CA SER A 356 15.00 -1.58 1.29
C SER A 356 15.64 -2.43 0.19
N LYS A 357 15.06 -2.45 -1.01
CA LYS A 357 15.65 -3.18 -2.15
C LYS A 357 16.89 -2.49 -2.72
N ASN A 358 16.91 -1.16 -2.76
CA ASN A 358 18.07 -0.40 -3.22
C ASN A 358 18.47 0.68 -2.20
N LEU A 359 19.39 0.33 -1.30
CA LEU A 359 19.78 1.21 -0.20
C LEU A 359 20.53 2.46 -0.65
N ALA A 360 21.08 2.47 -1.88
CA ALA A 360 21.80 3.62 -2.44
C ALA A 360 20.85 4.71 -2.97
N TYR A 361 19.54 4.44 -3.04
CA TYR A 361 18.59 5.43 -3.53
C TYR A 361 18.47 6.63 -2.59
N SER A 362 18.29 7.80 -3.20
CA SER A 362 17.81 9.00 -2.50
C SER A 362 16.30 8.92 -2.25
N ASN A 363 15.77 9.77 -1.36
CA ASN A 363 14.32 9.94 -1.19
C ASN A 363 13.63 10.26 -2.53
N ALA A 364 14.19 11.17 -3.33
CA ALA A 364 13.65 11.52 -4.64
C ALA A 364 13.61 10.33 -5.61
N SER A 365 14.64 9.48 -5.62
CA SER A 365 14.70 8.27 -6.45
C SER A 365 13.61 7.27 -6.06
N VAL A 366 13.37 7.07 -4.76
CA VAL A 366 12.31 6.18 -4.25
C VAL A 366 10.93 6.74 -4.60
N ILE A 367 10.69 8.03 -4.38
CA ILE A 367 9.42 8.70 -4.73
C ILE A 367 9.15 8.51 -6.22
N SER A 368 10.11 8.90 -7.07
CA SER A 368 9.98 8.76 -8.52
C SER A 368 9.74 7.32 -8.94
N ARG A 369 10.41 6.34 -8.30
CA ARG A 369 10.19 4.93 -8.59
C ARG A 369 8.75 4.53 -8.32
N VAL A 370 8.27 4.71 -7.09
CA VAL A 370 6.92 4.33 -6.68
C VAL A 370 5.84 5.04 -7.51
N GLU A 371 6.02 6.33 -7.78
CA GLU A 371 5.10 7.10 -8.62
C GLU A 371 5.04 6.55 -10.04
N THR A 372 6.19 6.41 -10.71
CA THR A 372 6.23 6.01 -12.13
C THR A 372 5.89 4.54 -12.37
N THR A 373 6.02 3.68 -11.36
CA THR A 373 5.63 2.26 -11.44
C THR A 373 4.20 1.99 -10.98
N SER A 374 3.44 3.03 -10.61
CA SER A 374 2.03 2.89 -10.25
C SER A 374 1.18 2.42 -11.44
N ASP A 375 0.12 1.66 -11.16
CA ASP A 375 -0.83 1.20 -12.15
C ASP A 375 -1.81 2.31 -12.52
N ALA A 376 -1.77 2.76 -13.77
CA ALA A 376 -2.78 3.66 -14.31
C ALA A 376 -4.15 2.96 -14.30
N ILE A 377 -5.17 3.62 -13.73
CA ILE A 377 -6.54 3.11 -13.70
C ILE A 377 -7.36 3.91 -14.73
N SER A 378 -7.96 3.20 -15.70
CA SER A 378 -8.79 3.82 -16.72
C SER A 378 -9.93 4.64 -16.08
N GLY A 379 -10.17 5.84 -16.60
CA GLY A 379 -11.21 6.75 -16.10
C GLY A 379 -10.84 7.55 -14.83
N THR A 380 -9.60 7.48 -14.34
CA THR A 380 -9.17 8.17 -13.11
C THR A 380 -8.11 9.26 -13.32
N GLY A 381 -7.75 9.57 -14.57
CA GLY A 381 -6.65 10.49 -14.90
C GLY A 381 -6.79 11.93 -14.41
N THR A 382 -7.98 12.32 -13.89
CA THR A 382 -8.21 13.62 -13.25
C THR A 382 -8.19 13.54 -11.71
N TYR A 383 -8.18 12.34 -11.14
CA TYR A 383 -8.25 12.14 -9.70
C TYR A 383 -6.87 12.13 -9.02
N TRP A 384 -5.82 11.74 -9.74
CA TRP A 384 -4.44 11.70 -9.29
C TRP A 384 -3.51 11.66 -10.51
N LYS A 385 -2.22 11.93 -10.29
CA LYS A 385 -1.24 12.07 -11.37
C LYS A 385 -0.76 10.74 -11.96
N TYR A 386 -0.50 9.73 -11.14
CA TYR A 386 0.17 8.50 -11.62
C TYR A 386 -0.76 7.28 -11.67
N GLY A 387 -1.32 6.87 -10.54
CA GLY A 387 -2.10 5.62 -10.50
C GLY A 387 -2.26 5.07 -9.10
N ARG A 388 -2.81 3.85 -9.01
CA ARG A 388 -2.74 3.05 -7.78
C ARG A 388 -1.33 2.49 -7.63
N VAL A 389 -0.75 2.60 -6.44
CA VAL A 389 0.59 2.05 -6.19
C VAL A 389 0.67 0.54 -6.44
N ASN A 390 1.83 0.10 -6.92
CA ASN A 390 2.12 -1.30 -7.24
C ASN A 390 3.48 -1.68 -6.62
N ALA A 391 3.43 -2.58 -5.64
CA ALA A 391 4.59 -3.01 -4.89
C ALA A 391 5.57 -3.80 -5.74
N TYR A 392 5.09 -4.78 -6.51
CA TYR A 392 5.95 -5.61 -7.34
C TYR A 392 6.75 -4.78 -8.35
N LYS A 393 6.09 -3.91 -9.10
CA LYS A 393 6.76 -3.04 -10.09
C LYS A 393 7.74 -2.07 -9.43
N ALA A 394 7.43 -1.58 -8.22
CA ALA A 394 8.32 -0.68 -7.50
C ALA A 394 9.63 -1.36 -7.07
N VAL A 395 9.57 -2.63 -6.66
CA VAL A 395 10.73 -3.41 -6.16
C VAL A 395 11.41 -4.29 -7.22
N ASN A 396 10.92 -4.35 -8.45
CA ASN A 396 11.45 -5.21 -9.51
C ASN A 396 11.99 -4.38 -10.69
N GLY A 397 12.98 -4.89 -11.45
CA GLY A 397 13.50 -4.25 -12.66
C GLY A 397 14.40 -3.04 -12.40
N PHE A 398 15.38 -3.22 -11.51
CA PHE A 398 16.42 -2.25 -11.17
C PHE A 398 17.63 -2.34 -12.07
#